data_AF-A0A920KR90-F1
#
_entry.id   AF-A0A920KR90-F1
#
_cell.length_a   1.000
_cell.length_b   1.000
_cell.length_c   1.000
_cell.angle_alpha   90.00
_cell.angle_beta   90.00
_cell.angle_gamma   90.00
#
_symmetry.space_group_name_H-M   'P 1'
#
loop_
_entity.id
_entity.type
_entity.pdbx_description
1 polymer ?
#
loop_
_entity_poly.entity_id
_entity_poly.type
_entity_poly.pdbx_seq_one_letter_code
_entity_poly.pdbx_strand_id
1 'polypeptide(L)'
;MRSPKAEWPRQTLFWSSGHNRIVRHGDWKLQVAARPEVQWLFNLAEDPTEQVNLAASRPDKVSELMALLDAHAAESRPALYEPELEAPVAIDKHLALPFEEGDEWVSVPNCAELIRACMRSSHQRLTHLYMPLRV
;
A
#
# COMPACT_ATOMS: atom_id res chain seq x y z
N MET A 1 27.43 -15.79 -16.51
CA MET A 1 27.76 -14.35 -16.66
C MET A 1 26.45 -13.57 -16.61
N ARG A 2 26.30 -12.64 -15.67
CA ARG A 2 25.12 -11.76 -15.58
C ARG A 2 25.29 -10.68 -16.65
N SER A 3 24.26 -10.46 -17.48
CA SER A 3 24.26 -9.42 -18.50
C SER A 3 24.52 -8.04 -17.86
N PRO A 4 25.22 -7.12 -18.56
CA PRO A 4 25.37 -5.76 -18.09
C PRO A 4 23.98 -5.15 -17.88
N LYS A 5 23.76 -4.57 -16.69
CA LYS A 5 22.49 -3.91 -16.36
C LYS A 5 22.38 -2.69 -17.27
N ALA A 6 21.40 -2.67 -18.17
CA ALA A 6 21.14 -1.51 -19.01
C ALA A 6 20.95 -0.27 -18.12
N GLU A 7 21.62 0.84 -18.45
CA GLU A 7 21.44 2.10 -17.74
C GLU A 7 19.99 2.56 -17.92
N TRP A 8 19.28 2.67 -16.80
CA TRP A 8 17.91 3.17 -16.75
C TRP A 8 17.97 4.66 -16.41
N PRO A 9 17.73 5.57 -17.37
CA PRO A 9 17.98 7.00 -17.16
C PRO A 9 16.91 7.69 -16.32
N ARG A 10 15.77 7.03 -16.04
CA ARG A 10 14.67 7.68 -15.32
C ARG A 10 14.99 7.73 -13.84
N GLN A 11 15.00 8.94 -13.30
CA GLN A 11 15.24 9.20 -11.88
C GLN A 11 14.01 8.94 -11.00
N THR A 12 12.81 9.22 -11.53
CA THR A 12 11.55 9.12 -10.79
C THR A 12 10.59 8.15 -11.45
N LEU A 13 9.96 7.30 -10.66
CA LEU A 13 8.90 6.38 -11.06
C LEU A 13 7.71 6.53 -10.12
N PHE A 14 6.51 6.39 -10.67
CA PHE A 14 5.25 6.49 -9.93
C PHE A 14 4.39 5.27 -10.18
N TRP A 15 3.69 4.83 -9.13
CA TRP A 15 2.62 3.84 -9.22
C TRP A 15 1.45 4.31 -8.37
N SER A 16 0.23 4.04 -8.84
CA SER A 16 -0.98 4.36 -8.10
C SER A 16 -2.02 3.25 -8.28
N SER A 17 -2.67 2.88 -7.18
CA SER A 17 -3.83 1.97 -7.18
C SER A 17 -4.90 2.56 -6.26
N GLY A 18 -5.90 3.20 -6.88
CA GLY A 18 -6.87 4.05 -6.19
C GLY A 18 -6.19 5.08 -5.30
N HIS A 19 -6.42 4.99 -3.99
CA HIS A 19 -5.84 5.91 -3.01
C HIS A 19 -4.39 5.58 -2.61
N ASN A 20 -3.87 4.40 -2.97
CA ASN A 20 -2.48 4.04 -2.68
C ASN A 20 -1.58 4.67 -3.73
N ARG A 21 -0.57 5.41 -3.27
CA ARG A 21 0.36 6.14 -4.12
C ARG A 21 1.79 5.79 -3.75
N ILE A 22 2.62 5.54 -4.75
CA ILE A 22 4.02 5.16 -4.57
C ILE A 22 4.88 6.04 -5.48
N VAL A 23 5.96 6.57 -4.93
CA VAL A 23 7.03 7.19 -5.69
C VAL A 23 8.34 6.51 -5.36
N ARG A 24 9.16 6.29 -6.39
CA ARG A 24 10.58 5.99 -6.23
C ARG A 24 11.38 7.10 -6.91
N HIS A 25 12.23 7.78 -6.16
CA HIS A 25 13.15 8.79 -6.68
C HIS A 25 14.59 8.42 -6.30
N GLY A 26 15.38 8.02 -7.29
CA GLY A 26 16.70 7.43 -7.07
C GLY A 26 16.62 6.17 -6.21
N ASP A 27 17.28 6.22 -5.05
CA ASP A 27 17.34 5.13 -4.07
C ASP A 27 16.20 5.20 -3.04
N TRP A 28 15.42 6.27 -2.99
CA TRP A 28 14.34 6.42 -2.03
C TRP A 28 13.00 5.97 -2.59
N LYS A 29 12.24 5.23 -1.79
CA LYS A 29 10.86 4.82 -2.09
C LYS A 29 9.94 5.28 -0.97
N LEU A 30 8.86 5.95 -1.34
CA LEU A 30 7.74 6.27 -0.45
C LEU A 30 6.47 5.60 -0.96
N GLN A 31 5.78 4.88 -0.08
CA GLN A 31 4.45 4.34 -0.30
C GLN A 31 3.49 4.95 0.72
N VAL A 32 2.36 5.45 0.23
CA VAL A 32 1.33 6.09 1.05
C VAL A 32 0.03 5.34 0.83
N ALA A 33 -0.57 4.88 1.92
CA ALA A 33 -1.92 4.34 1.94
C ALA A 33 -2.84 5.26 2.73
N ALA A 34 -4.08 5.38 2.27
CA ALA A 34 -5.13 6.10 2.99
C ALA A 34 -5.93 5.18 3.92
N ARG A 35 -5.85 3.85 3.71
CA ARG A 35 -6.58 2.84 4.48
C ARG A 35 -5.72 1.59 4.72
N PRO A 36 -5.14 1.43 5.93
CA PRO A 36 -5.06 2.45 6.98
C PRO A 36 -4.24 3.66 6.52
N GLU A 37 -4.35 4.79 7.23
CA GLU A 37 -3.50 5.96 6.96
C GLU A 37 -2.09 5.66 7.46
N VAL A 38 -1.19 5.33 6.53
CA VAL A 38 0.17 4.91 6.84
C VAL A 38 1.11 5.28 5.70
N GLN A 39 2.36 5.57 6.07
CA GLN A 39 3.43 5.93 5.17
C GLN A 39 4.61 4.99 5.43
N TRP A 40 5.12 4.39 4.36
CA TRP A 40 6.33 3.58 4.40
C TRP A 40 7.41 4.23 3.54
N LEU A 41 8.53 4.57 4.18
CA LEU A 41 9.69 5.16 3.54
C LEU A 41 10.86 4.20 3.64
N PHE A 42 11.51 3.92 2.52
CA PHE A 42 12.66 3.01 2.44
C PHE A 42 13.81 3.64 1.66
N ASN A 43 15.03 3.30 2.07
CA ASN A 43 16.25 3.54 1.29
C ASN A 43 16.67 2.24 0.61
N LEU A 44 16.38 2.09 -0.67
CA LEU A 44 16.63 0.88 -1.45
C LEU A 44 18.12 0.59 -1.72
N ALA A 45 19.00 1.58 -1.51
CA ALA A 45 20.45 1.35 -1.58
C ALA A 45 20.96 0.58 -0.35
N GLU A 46 20.34 0.81 0.81
CA GLU A 46 20.70 0.18 2.08
C GLU A 46 19.81 -1.04 2.39
N ASP A 47 18.54 -0.97 2.05
CA ASP A 47 17.52 -1.97 2.29
C ASP A 47 16.68 -2.22 1.02
N PRO A 48 17.19 -3.03 0.07
CA PRO A 48 16.46 -3.38 -1.14
C PRO A 48 15.25 -4.30 -0.87
N THR A 49 15.12 -4.82 0.35
CA THR A 49 14.03 -5.71 0.79
C THR A 49 12.90 -4.98 1.51
N GLU A 50 13.05 -3.67 1.78
CA GLU A 50 11.98 -2.82 2.31
C GLU A 50 11.50 -3.26 3.71
N GLN A 51 12.43 -3.73 4.55
CA GLN A 51 12.17 -4.24 5.89
C GLN A 51 12.08 -3.13 6.95
N VAL A 52 12.79 -2.02 6.77
CA VAL A 52 12.91 -0.96 7.78
C VAL A 52 12.20 0.30 7.34
N ASN A 53 11.03 0.56 7.92
CA ASN A 53 10.30 1.80 7.66
C ASN A 53 10.98 3.01 8.34
N LEU A 54 11.44 3.96 7.53
CA LEU A 54 12.13 5.18 7.95
C LEU A 54 11.21 6.41 8.02
N ALA A 55 9.89 6.27 7.81
CA ALA A 55 8.99 7.42 7.69
C ALA A 55 9.01 8.31 8.94
N ALA A 56 9.05 7.71 10.14
CA ALA A 56 9.10 8.44 11.40
C ALA A 56 10.47 9.11 11.67
N SER A 57 11.56 8.56 11.14
CA SER A 57 12.93 9.04 11.40
C SER A 57 13.44 10.03 10.35
N ARG A 58 12.82 10.07 9.16
CA ARG A 58 13.20 10.93 8.03
C ARG A 58 12.01 11.72 7.47
N PRO A 59 11.38 12.61 8.28
CA PRO A 59 10.24 13.42 7.82
C PRO A 59 10.61 14.38 6.69
N ASP A 60 11.88 14.78 6.60
CA ASP A 60 12.45 15.56 5.49
C ASP A 60 12.27 14.82 4.15
N LYS A 61 12.61 13.54 4.12
CA LYS A 61 12.48 12.70 2.92
C LYS A 61 11.03 12.35 2.60
N VAL A 62 10.21 12.13 3.62
CA VAL A 62 8.77 11.98 3.42
C VAL A 62 8.20 13.22 2.74
N SER A 63 8.52 14.42 3.22
CA SER A 63 8.00 15.67 2.66
C SER A 63 8.46 15.89 1.21
N GLU A 64 9.74 15.64 0.92
CA GLU A 64 10.30 15.73 -0.44
C GLU A 64 9.55 14.82 -1.42
N LEU A 65 9.36 13.56 -1.05
CA LEU A 65 8.72 12.57 -1.92
C LEU A 65 7.20 12.76 -2.01
N MET A 66 6.55 13.25 -0.94
CA MET A 66 5.13 13.61 -0.98
C MET A 66 4.89 14.75 -1.97
N ALA A 67 5.77 15.75 -2.02
CA ALA A 67 5.65 16.84 -3.00
C ALA A 67 5.73 16.31 -4.45
N LEU A 68 6.57 15.30 -4.71
CA LEU A 68 6.61 14.64 -6.02
C LEU A 68 5.31 13.90 -6.34
N LEU A 69 4.74 13.19 -5.35
CA LEU A 69 3.45 12.52 -5.52
C LEU A 69 2.30 13.49 -5.81
N ASP A 70 2.27 14.63 -5.12
CA ASP A 70 1.23 15.63 -5.29
C ASP A 70 1.36 16.35 -6.64
N ALA A 71 2.58 16.66 -7.07
CA ALA A 71 2.83 17.19 -8.42
C ALA A 71 2.37 16.20 -9.50
N HIS A 72 2.71 14.91 -9.36
CA HIS A 72 2.28 13.89 -10.31
C HIS A 72 0.76 13.70 -10.34
N ALA A 73 0.10 13.74 -9.17
CA ALA A 73 -1.35 13.63 -9.06
C ALA A 73 -2.07 14.82 -9.72
N ALA A 74 -1.52 16.03 -9.60
CA ALA A 74 -2.10 17.23 -10.21
C ALA A 74 -2.10 17.19 -11.75
N GLU A 75 -1.14 16.50 -12.36
CA GLU A 75 -1.06 16.29 -13.81
C GLU A 75 -1.87 15.07 -14.28
N SER A 76 -2.36 14.25 -13.36
CA SER A 76 -3.05 13.00 -13.65
C SER A 76 -4.55 13.19 -13.79
N ARG A 77 -5.19 12.34 -14.60
CA ARG A 77 -6.66 12.28 -14.64
C ARG A 77 -7.17 11.49 -13.43
N PRO A 78 -8.30 11.88 -12.84
CA PRO A 78 -8.94 11.05 -11.82
C PRO A 78 -9.35 9.69 -12.41
N ALA A 79 -9.58 8.72 -11.54
CA ALA A 79 -10.11 7.42 -11.93
C ALA A 79 -11.39 7.61 -12.76
N LEU A 80 -11.49 6.89 -13.88
CA LEU A 80 -12.63 7.00 -14.79
C LEU A 80 -13.89 6.36 -14.21
N TYR A 81 -13.72 5.40 -13.30
CA TYR A 81 -14.79 4.63 -12.70
C TYR A 81 -14.50 4.39 -11.22
N GLU A 82 -15.56 4.28 -10.44
CA GLU A 82 -15.47 3.88 -9.04
C GLU A 82 -15.02 2.41 -8.92
N PRO A 83 -14.25 2.06 -7.88
CA PRO A 83 -13.89 0.68 -7.63
C PRO A 83 -15.12 -0.12 -7.19
N GLU A 84 -15.40 -1.24 -7.85
CA GLU A 84 -16.49 -2.16 -7.49
C GLU A 84 -16.28 -2.83 -6.12
N LEU A 85 -15.02 -2.97 -5.72
CA LEU A 85 -14.58 -3.68 -4.54
C LEU A 85 -13.37 -2.97 -3.94
N GLU A 86 -13.28 -3.01 -2.62
CA GLU A 86 -12.05 -2.80 -1.89
C GLU A 86 -11.85 -3.94 -0.90
N ALA A 87 -10.63 -4.48 -0.86
CA ALA A 87 -10.30 -5.58 0.02
C ALA A 87 -8.99 -5.33 0.77
N PRO A 88 -8.90 -5.70 2.06
CA PRO A 88 -7.65 -5.65 2.80
C PRO A 88 -6.72 -6.78 2.35
N VAL A 89 -5.48 -6.43 2.01
CA VAL A 89 -4.40 -7.38 1.69
C VAL A 89 -3.38 -7.34 2.82
N ALA A 90 -3.04 -8.51 3.38
CA ALA A 90 -1.98 -8.61 4.39
C ALA A 90 -0.62 -8.37 3.72
N ILE A 91 0.21 -7.55 4.36
CA ILE A 91 1.58 -7.28 3.90
C ILE A 91 2.45 -8.50 4.25
N ASP A 92 3.39 -8.82 3.35
CA ASP A 92 4.33 -9.95 3.46
C ASP A 92 3.71 -11.34 3.64
N LYS A 93 2.40 -11.49 3.34
CA LYS A 93 1.71 -12.77 3.28
C LYS A 93 1.13 -13.02 1.89
N HIS A 94 1.29 -14.24 1.39
CA HIS A 94 0.60 -14.68 0.19
C HIS A 94 -0.86 -15.05 0.49
N LEU A 95 -1.75 -14.95 -0.50
CA LEU A 95 -3.21 -15.07 -0.32
C LEU A 95 -3.72 -16.40 0.27
N ALA A 96 -2.93 -17.46 0.20
CA ALA A 96 -3.27 -18.75 0.80
C ALA A 96 -3.05 -18.81 2.33
N LEU A 97 -2.34 -17.85 2.93
CA LEU A 97 -2.21 -17.75 4.40
C LEU A 97 -3.44 -17.07 4.99
N PRO A 98 -3.91 -17.50 6.17
CA PRO A 98 -4.97 -16.81 6.87
C PRO A 98 -4.48 -15.44 7.38
N PHE A 99 -5.41 -14.50 7.50
CA PHE A 99 -5.19 -13.28 8.29
C PHE A 99 -5.13 -13.64 9.77
N GLU A 100 -4.14 -13.09 10.46
CA GLU A 100 -3.91 -13.22 11.89
C GLU A 100 -4.08 -11.86 12.57
N GLU A 101 -4.35 -11.88 13.88
CA GLU A 101 -4.45 -10.66 14.66
C GLU A 101 -3.08 -9.99 14.79
N GLY A 102 -3.00 -8.70 14.47
CA GLY A 102 -1.73 -7.95 14.44
C GLY A 102 -1.07 -7.88 13.06
N ASP A 103 -1.63 -8.54 12.04
CA ASP A 103 -1.13 -8.41 10.67
C ASP A 103 -1.22 -6.97 10.18
N GLU A 104 -0.12 -6.50 9.59
CA GLU A 104 -0.13 -5.26 8.83
C GLU A 104 -0.85 -5.50 7.50
N TRP A 105 -1.66 -4.54 7.07
CA TRP A 105 -2.50 -4.68 5.88
C TRP A 105 -2.70 -3.35 5.17
N VAL A 106 -3.08 -3.43 3.90
CA VAL A 106 -3.43 -2.27 3.07
C VAL A 106 -4.70 -2.56 2.27
N SER A 107 -5.62 -1.59 2.21
CA SER A 107 -6.80 -1.69 1.34
C SER A 107 -6.38 -1.51 -0.11
N VAL A 108 -6.75 -2.43 -0.99
CA VAL A 108 -6.46 -2.36 -2.43
C VAL A 108 -7.78 -2.40 -3.22
N PRO A 109 -8.03 -1.42 -4.10
CA PRO A 109 -9.23 -1.42 -4.93
C PRO A 109 -9.15 -2.50 -6.01
N ASN A 110 -10.30 -3.10 -6.32
CA ASN A 110 -10.48 -4.13 -7.34
C ASN A 110 -9.51 -5.32 -7.23
N CYS A 111 -9.14 -5.70 -6.01
CA CYS A 111 -8.37 -6.91 -5.75
C CYS A 111 -9.32 -8.13 -5.70
N ALA A 112 -9.55 -8.76 -6.86
CA ALA A 112 -10.63 -9.72 -7.09
C ALA A 112 -10.57 -11.04 -6.29
N GLU A 113 -9.47 -11.35 -5.61
CA GLU A 113 -9.24 -12.68 -4.99
C GLU A 113 -9.73 -12.82 -3.53
N LEU A 114 -10.06 -11.72 -2.84
CA LEU A 114 -10.16 -11.73 -1.36
C LEU A 114 -11.55 -11.99 -0.75
N ILE A 115 -12.61 -12.11 -1.56
CA ILE A 115 -13.98 -12.24 -1.05
C ILE A 115 -14.24 -13.60 -0.36
N ARG A 116 -13.53 -14.68 -0.74
CA ARG A 116 -13.81 -16.04 -0.21
C ARG A 116 -13.02 -16.43 1.05
N ALA A 117 -11.90 -15.76 1.34
CA ALA A 117 -11.05 -16.07 2.49
C ALA A 117 -11.49 -15.32 3.74
N CYS A 118 -11.81 -14.02 3.63
CA CYS A 118 -12.18 -13.19 4.78
C CYS A 118 -13.53 -13.61 5.40
N MET A 119 -14.52 -13.99 4.58
CA MET A 119 -15.85 -14.38 5.07
C MET A 119 -15.89 -15.74 5.81
N ARG A 120 -14.86 -16.59 5.64
CA ARG A 120 -14.80 -17.90 6.31
C ARG A 120 -14.26 -17.83 7.75
N SER A 121 -13.39 -16.86 8.05
CA SER A 121 -12.92 -16.61 9.43
C SER A 121 -13.90 -15.76 10.25
N SER A 122 -14.72 -14.92 9.61
CA SER A 122 -15.72 -14.10 10.31
C SER A 122 -16.96 -14.87 10.80
N HIS A 123 -17.19 -16.10 10.33
CA HIS A 123 -18.32 -16.93 10.77
C HIS A 123 -18.18 -17.50 12.19
N GLN A 124 -17.02 -17.35 12.84
CA GLN A 124 -16.84 -17.77 14.24
C GLN A 124 -16.74 -16.63 15.26
N ARG A 125 -16.76 -15.36 14.86
CA ARG A 125 -16.60 -14.22 15.81
C ARG A 125 -17.40 -12.96 15.47
N LEU A 126 -18.67 -13.10 15.08
CA LEU A 126 -19.60 -11.96 14.97
C LEU A 126 -20.89 -12.15 15.78
N THR A 127 -20.83 -12.89 16.89
CA THR A 127 -21.95 -13.01 17.85
C THR A 127 -21.86 -12.04 19.04
N HIS A 128 -20.91 -11.10 19.09
CA HIS A 128 -20.76 -10.26 20.30
C HIS A 128 -20.63 -8.74 20.14
N LEU A 129 -20.76 -8.17 18.94
CA LEU A 129 -20.83 -6.72 18.75
C LEU A 129 -21.90 -6.33 17.74
N TYR A 130 -23.16 -6.56 18.12
CA TYR A 130 -24.28 -5.80 17.56
C TYR A 130 -25.35 -5.65 18.65
N MET A 131 -25.24 -4.57 19.42
CA MET A 131 -26.33 -4.09 20.27
C MET A 131 -27.31 -3.31 19.38
N PRO A 132 -28.64 -3.56 19.46
CA PRO A 132 -29.59 -2.93 18.56
C PRO A 132 -29.88 -1.50 18.99
N LEU A 133 -29.81 -0.55 18.04
CA LEU A 133 -30.53 0.71 18.15
C LEU A 133 -32.02 0.38 18.16
N ARG A 134 -32.67 0.58 19.31
CA ARG A 134 -34.13 0.64 19.42
C ARG A 134 -34.62 1.96 18.83
N VAL A 135 -35.82 1.84 18.26
CA VAL A 135 -36.72 2.86 17.68
C VAL A 135 -36.74 4.18 18.45
#